data_AF-A0A8S2Z020-F1
#
_entry.id   AF-A0A8S2Z020-F1
#
_cell.length_a   1.000
_cell.length_b   1.000
_cell.length_c   1.000
_cell.angle_alpha   90.00
_cell.angle_beta   90.00
_cell.angle_gamma   90.00
#
_symmetry.space_group_name_H-M   'P 1'
#
loop_
_entity.id
_entity.type
_entity.pdbx_description
1 polymer ?
#
loop_
_entity_poly.entity_id
_entity_poly.type
_entity_poly.pdbx_seq_one_letter_code
_entity_poly.pdbx_strand_id
1 'polypeptide(L)'
;IDEDSQDSICESQTSTTSSSKMHIMECDGNGNAGGDLTLDAIRLLVELFYLPYEHGPNTQQMFIDFYWLRFNYSRNEKVDF
;
A
#
# COMPACT_ATOMS: atom_id res chain seq x y z
N ILE A 1 15.75 62.56 5.11
CA ILE A 1 15.25 62.96 6.43
C ILE A 1 13.82 62.50 6.47
N ASP A 2 13.48 61.29 6.89
CA ASP A 2 14.19 60.12 7.46
C ASP A 2 13.30 58.90 7.08
N GLU A 3 13.83 57.79 6.55
CA GLU A 3 14.23 56.58 7.31
C GLU A 3 13.15 56.14 8.33
N ASP A 4 12.41 55.07 8.03
CA ASP A 4 12.57 53.78 8.73
C ASP A 4 11.58 52.69 8.25
N SER A 5 12.10 51.47 8.06
CA SER A 5 11.50 50.18 8.41
C SER A 5 10.26 49.62 7.65
N GLN A 6 10.22 48.40 7.10
CA GLN A 6 11.15 47.27 7.14
C GLN A 6 11.04 46.40 5.89
N ASP A 7 12.18 45.85 5.51
CA ASP A 7 12.36 44.74 4.59
C ASP A 7 11.57 43.49 5.02
N SER A 8 10.94 42.83 4.05
CA SER A 8 10.87 41.37 4.08
C SER A 8 11.30 40.86 2.72
N ILE A 9 12.60 40.60 2.65
CA ILE A 9 13.29 39.76 1.70
C ILE A 9 12.43 38.53 1.37
N CYS A 10 12.14 38.29 0.08
CA CYS A 10 12.15 36.91 -0.38
C CYS A 10 13.26 36.79 -1.43
N GLU A 11 14.34 36.17 -0.96
CA GLU A 11 15.53 35.85 -1.72
C GLU A 11 15.18 34.99 -2.93
N SER A 12 15.81 35.41 -4.03
CA SER A 12 16.32 34.64 -5.15
C SER A 12 15.87 33.19 -5.31
N GLN A 13 15.29 32.97 -6.49
CA GLN A 13 15.39 31.74 -7.27
C GLN A 13 16.79 31.10 -7.11
N THR A 14 16.83 29.86 -6.62
CA THR A 14 17.62 28.74 -7.19
C THR A 14 17.28 27.47 -6.44
N SER A 15 16.63 26.51 -7.10
CA SER A 15 16.95 25.08 -6.89
C SER A 15 16.12 24.22 -7.84
N THR A 16 16.81 23.74 -8.87
CA THR A 16 16.55 22.47 -9.54
C THR A 16 16.15 21.39 -8.54
N THR A 17 14.93 20.86 -8.65
CA THR A 17 14.61 19.56 -8.08
C THR A 17 13.78 18.80 -9.11
N SER A 18 14.34 17.69 -9.57
CA SER A 18 13.71 16.71 -10.43
C SER A 18 12.25 16.51 -10.01
N SER A 19 11.32 17.03 -10.82
CA SER A 19 9.89 16.91 -10.54
C SER A 19 9.49 15.45 -10.78
N SER A 20 9.69 14.61 -9.77
CA SER A 20 8.99 13.35 -9.63
C SER A 20 7.50 13.67 -9.59
N LYS A 21 6.87 13.67 -10.76
CA LYS A 21 5.42 13.79 -10.92
C LYS A 21 4.83 12.55 -10.24
N MET A 22 4.43 12.68 -8.98
CA MET A 22 3.58 11.67 -8.36
C MET A 22 2.31 11.62 -9.20
N HIS A 23 2.14 10.54 -9.95
CA HIS A 23 0.89 10.21 -10.59
C HIS A 23 -0.10 9.88 -9.46
N ILE A 24 -0.87 10.87 -9.02
CA ILE A 24 -2.03 10.64 -8.16
C ILE A 24 -2.92 9.67 -8.93
N MET A 25 -3.19 8.50 -8.36
CA MET A 25 -4.14 7.56 -8.92
C MET A 25 -5.49 8.25 -8.96
N GLU A 26 -5.90 8.70 -10.15
CA GLU A 26 -7.18 9.36 -10.36
C GLU A 26 -8.25 8.28 -10.25
N CYS A 27 -8.99 8.31 -9.15
CA CYS A 27 -10.12 7.44 -8.92
C CYS A 27 -11.21 7.82 -9.92
N ASP A 28 -11.46 6.98 -10.92
CA ASP A 28 -12.48 7.21 -11.95
C ASP A 28 -13.82 7.59 -11.32
N GLY A 29 -14.47 8.64 -11.85
CA GLY A 29 -15.66 9.31 -11.30
C GLY A 29 -16.95 8.49 -11.18
N ASN A 30 -16.90 7.16 -11.32
CA ASN A 30 -17.87 6.28 -10.67
C ASN A 30 -17.24 5.92 -9.34
N GLY A 31 -17.68 6.52 -8.22
CA GLY A 31 -17.04 6.51 -6.88
C GLY A 31 -16.77 5.14 -6.23
N ASN A 32 -16.67 4.08 -7.01
CA ASN A 32 -16.24 2.73 -6.69
C ASN A 32 -14.75 2.49 -6.99
N ALA A 33 -13.92 3.54 -6.97
CA ALA A 33 -12.47 3.44 -7.13
C ALA A 33 -11.73 3.09 -5.82
N GLY A 34 -12.47 2.90 -4.73
CA GLY A 34 -11.96 2.33 -3.50
C GLY A 34 -13.15 1.73 -2.79
N GLY A 35 -13.30 0.41 -2.84
CA GLY A 35 -14.24 -0.25 -1.93
C GLY A 35 -13.92 0.25 -0.53
N ASP A 36 -14.93 0.77 0.17
CA ASP A 36 -14.75 1.34 1.50
C ASP A 36 -13.86 0.41 2.33
N LEU A 37 -12.88 1.00 3.01
CA LEU A 37 -11.97 0.23 3.83
C LEU A 37 -12.78 -0.43 4.96
N THR A 38 -13.09 -1.72 4.78
CA THR A 38 -13.91 -2.44 5.75
C THR A 38 -13.05 -2.83 6.95
N LEU A 39 -13.70 -2.93 8.12
CA LEU A 39 -13.03 -3.36 9.34
C LEU A 39 -12.36 -4.74 9.16
N ASP A 40 -12.97 -5.62 8.39
CA ASP A 40 -12.43 -6.95 8.11
C ASP A 40 -11.19 -6.89 7.21
N ALA A 41 -11.15 -5.97 6.23
CA ALA A 41 -9.95 -5.73 5.43
C ALA A 41 -8.78 -5.20 6.29
N ILE A 42 -9.05 -4.28 7.23
CA ILE A 42 -8.03 -3.77 8.16
C ILE A 42 -7.56 -4.87 9.10
N ARG A 43 -8.47 -5.69 9.64
CA ARG A 43 -8.13 -6.82 10.51
C ARG A 43 -7.23 -7.81 9.79
N LEU A 44 -7.57 -8.19 8.56
CA LEU A 44 -6.73 -9.06 7.75
C LEU A 44 -5.34 -8.45 7.52
N LEU A 45 -5.26 -7.15 7.23
CA LEU A 45 -3.99 -6.45 7.04
C LEU A 45 -3.11 -6.51 8.30
N VAL A 46 -3.70 -6.28 9.47
CA VAL A 46 -2.99 -6.38 10.76
C VAL A 46 -2.51 -7.80 11.01
N GLU A 47 -3.30 -8.82 10.69
CA GLU A 47 -2.92 -10.22 10.89
C GLU A 47 -1.82 -10.70 9.93
N LEU A 48 -1.79 -10.16 8.71
CA LEU A 48 -0.73 -10.44 7.73
C LEU A 48 0.63 -9.94 8.23
N PHE A 49 0.66 -8.77 8.86
CA PHE A 49 1.86 -8.07 9.31
C PHE A 49 1.90 -7.92 10.85
N TYR A 50 1.46 -8.95 11.58
CA TYR A 50 1.22 -8.89 13.02
C TYR A 50 2.50 -8.71 13.85
N LEU A 51 3.41 -9.70 13.81
CA LEU A 51 4.67 -9.69 14.54
C LEU A 51 5.79 -10.36 13.73
N PRO A 52 7.07 -10.07 14.05
CA PRO A 52 8.17 -10.89 13.58
C PRO A 52 7.93 -12.34 14.03
N TYR A 53 7.94 -13.27 13.06
CA TYR A 53 7.75 -14.72 13.25
C TYR A 53 6.35 -15.22 13.60
N GLU A 54 5.34 -14.35 13.77
CA GLU A 54 3.97 -14.76 14.09
C GLU A 54 2.95 -14.03 13.21
N HIS A 55 2.18 -14.79 12.42
CA HIS A 55 1.01 -14.30 11.71
C HIS A 55 -0.25 -14.44 12.56
N GLY A 56 -1.25 -13.59 12.32
CA GLY A 56 -2.56 -13.72 12.96
C GLY A 56 -3.33 -14.97 12.50
N PRO A 57 -4.33 -15.41 13.28
CA PRO A 57 -5.01 -16.69 13.10
C PRO A 57 -5.67 -16.85 11.72
N ASN A 58 -6.33 -15.81 11.18
CA ASN A 58 -6.98 -15.95 9.87
C ASN A 58 -5.95 -16.08 8.73
N THR A 59 -4.84 -15.36 8.85
CA THR A 59 -3.73 -15.43 7.89
C THR A 59 -3.05 -16.81 7.92
N GLN A 60 -2.82 -17.36 9.12
CA GLN A 60 -2.26 -18.70 9.26
C GLN A 60 -3.13 -19.76 8.59
N GLN A 61 -4.45 -19.71 8.83
CA GLN A 61 -5.40 -20.64 8.21
C GLN A 61 -5.39 -20.51 6.68
N MET A 62 -5.38 -19.27 6.17
CA MET A 62 -5.30 -19.01 4.74
C MET A 62 -4.06 -19.62 4.10
N PHE A 63 -2.89 -19.55 4.76
CA PHE A 63 -1.68 -20.19 4.25
C PHE A 63 -1.77 -21.72 4.27
N ILE A 64 -2.31 -22.32 5.33
CA ILE A 64 -2.51 -23.77 5.41
C ILE A 64 -3.40 -24.23 4.24
N ASP A 65 -4.53 -23.57 4.03
CA ASP A 65 -5.47 -23.89 2.96
C ASP A 65 -4.81 -23.72 1.59
N PHE A 66 -4.04 -22.65 1.41
CA PHE A 66 -3.29 -22.41 0.18
C PHE A 66 -2.25 -23.50 -0.11
N TYR A 67 -1.45 -23.89 0.89
CA TYR A 67 -0.46 -24.95 0.73
C TYR A 67 -1.12 -26.31 0.47
N TRP A 68 -2.24 -26.59 1.15
CA TRP A 68 -3.01 -27.79 0.90
C TRP A 68 -3.55 -27.82 -0.53
N LEU A 69 -4.14 -26.73 -1.02
CA LEU A 69 -4.62 -26.62 -2.40
C LEU A 69 -3.48 -26.80 -3.40
N ARG A 70 -2.34 -26.13 -3.20
CA ARG A 70 -1.15 -26.26 -4.04
C ARG A 70 -0.66 -27.70 -4.08
N PHE A 71 -0.55 -28.35 -2.93
CA PHE A 71 -0.09 -29.75 -2.83
C PHE A 71 -1.01 -30.70 -3.61
N ASN A 72 -2.33 -30.55 -3.45
CA ASN A 72 -3.29 -31.40 -4.15
C ASN A 72 -3.35 -31.11 -5.65
N TYR A 73 -3.20 -29.85 -6.06
CA TYR A 73 -3.14 -29.45 -7.46
C TYR A 73 -1.90 -30.01 -8.17
N SER A 74 -0.70 -29.79 -7.61
CA SER A 74 0.56 -30.31 -8.18
C SER A 74 0.64 -31.84 -8.17
N ARG A 75 -0.08 -32.51 -7.27
CA ARG A 75 -0.17 -33.98 -7.25
C ARG A 75 -0.97 -34.53 -8.43
N ASN A 76 -1.98 -33.79 -8.90
CA ASN A 76 -2.81 -34.20 -10.02
C ASN A 76 -2.15 -33.96 -11.40
N GLU A 77 -1.04 -33.24 -11.46
CA GLU A 77 -0.22 -33.07 -12.68
C GLU A 77 0.69 -34.28 -12.96
N LYS A 78 0.91 -35.16 -11.97
CA LYS A 78 1.77 -36.36 -12.10
C LYS A 78 1.04 -37.64 -12.50
N VAL A 79 -0.17 -37.53 -13.07
CA VAL A 79 -0.90 -38.68 -13.63
C VAL A 79 -0.79 -38.64 -15.16
N ASP A 80 0.44 -38.83 -15.64
CA ASP A 80 0.67 -39.29 -17.01
C ASP A 80 0.99 -40.79 -16.92
N PHE A 81 0.18 -41.60 -17.60
CA PHE A 81 0.35 -43.06 -17.74
C PHE A 81 1.44 -43.41 -18.75
#